data_AF-A0AAW4ULJ7-F1
#
_entry.id   AF-A0AAW4ULJ7-F1
#
_cell.length_a   1.000
_cell.length_b   1.000
_cell.length_c   1.000
_cell.angle_alpha   90.00
_cell.angle_beta   90.00
_cell.angle_gamma   90.00
#
_symmetry.space_group_name_H-M   'P 1'
#
loop_
_entity.id
_entity.type
_entity.pdbx_description
1 polymer ?
#
loop_
_entity_poly.entity_id
_entity_poly.type
_entity_poly.pdbx_seq_one_letter_code
_entity_poly.pdbx_strand_id
1 'polypeptide(L)'
;MPTNSKKSNSLRASGAFKAPSILLKKGEVDLTDKYDEQAEYLLGLVDECSHNFMEKYDIDEYIIDYEDGMDEEVLKCLAYINMNNIEEAKKIAQESINNGNRGNYENGGKAFFDWILML
;
A
#
# COMPACT_ATOMS: atom_id res chain seq x y z
N MET A 1 10.16 -10.75 27.45
CA MET A 1 9.09 -10.47 26.48
C MET A 1 8.68 -11.74 25.72
N PRO A 2 7.99 -12.72 26.33
CA PRO A 2 7.62 -13.99 25.66
C PRO A 2 6.15 -14.02 25.17
N THR A 3 5.33 -13.04 25.57
CA THR A 3 3.87 -13.08 25.42
C THR A 3 3.34 -12.42 24.15
N ASN A 4 4.21 -11.80 23.34
CA ASN A 4 3.78 -11.18 22.09
C ASN A 4 3.75 -12.15 20.92
N SER A 5 4.59 -13.20 20.90
CA SER A 5 4.72 -14.12 19.75
C SER A 5 3.46 -14.92 19.44
N LYS A 6 2.60 -15.17 20.45
CA LYS A 6 1.39 -15.99 20.32
C LYS A 6 0.09 -15.19 20.17
N LYS A 7 0.13 -13.86 20.09
CA LYS A 7 -1.06 -13.03 19.87
C LYS A 7 -1.26 -12.81 18.38
N SER A 8 -2.50 -12.70 17.92
CA SER A 8 -2.83 -12.39 16.51
C SER A 8 -2.16 -11.11 15.99
N ASN A 9 -1.79 -10.20 16.91
CA ASN A 9 -1.12 -8.94 16.64
C ASN A 9 0.41 -9.02 16.82
N SER A 10 1.01 -10.21 16.88
CA SER A 10 2.47 -10.39 17.05
C SER A 10 3.29 -9.74 15.94
N LEU A 11 2.73 -9.68 14.72
CA LEU A 11 3.30 -9.02 13.54
C LEU A 11 3.08 -7.50 13.50
N ARG A 12 2.26 -6.93 14.41
CA ARG A 12 2.17 -5.47 14.55
C ARG A 12 3.39 -5.00 15.34
N ALA A 13 4.53 -4.95 14.65
CA ALA A 13 5.68 -4.18 15.08
C ALA A 13 5.19 -2.79 15.53
N SER A 14 5.53 -2.44 16.77
CA SER A 14 5.16 -1.18 17.40
C SER A 14 5.62 0.00 16.54
N GLY A 15 4.67 0.83 16.11
CA GLY A 15 4.96 2.13 15.48
C GLY A 15 5.45 2.10 14.03
N ALA A 16 5.29 1.00 13.30
CA ALA A 16 5.73 0.90 11.91
C ALA A 16 4.81 1.72 10.97
N PHE A 17 5.42 2.64 10.23
CA PHE A 17 4.89 3.28 9.03
C PHE A 17 4.05 2.28 8.23
N LYS A 18 2.73 2.45 8.16
CA LYS A 18 1.93 1.65 7.24
C LYS A 18 2.12 2.26 5.86
N ALA A 19 3.05 1.69 5.10
CA ALA A 19 3.22 2.05 3.70
C ALA A 19 1.89 1.80 2.97
N PRO A 20 1.49 2.70 2.05
CA PRO A 20 0.39 2.42 1.13
C PRO A 20 0.64 1.08 0.44
N SER A 21 -0.41 0.27 0.32
CA SER A 21 -0.33 -1.09 -0.20
C SER A 21 -1.60 -1.46 -0.93
N ILE A 22 -1.46 -2.16 -2.06
CA ILE A 22 -2.59 -2.69 -2.83
C ILE A 22 -2.89 -4.13 -2.42
N LEU A 23 -4.17 -4.52 -2.46
CA LEU A 23 -4.58 -5.89 -2.17
C LEU A 23 -4.62 -6.72 -3.46
N LEU A 24 -3.63 -7.61 -3.64
CA LEU A 24 -3.58 -8.50 -4.81
C LEU A 24 -4.55 -9.69 -4.69
N LYS A 25 -4.65 -10.28 -3.49
CA LYS A 25 -5.49 -11.44 -3.21
C LYS A 25 -5.73 -11.57 -1.71
N LYS A 26 -6.96 -11.94 -1.33
CA LYS A 26 -7.31 -12.33 0.04
C LYS A 26 -7.29 -13.85 0.17
N GLY A 27 -6.69 -14.36 1.24
CA GLY A 27 -6.61 -15.79 1.51
C GLY A 27 -6.42 -16.08 3.00
N GLU A 28 -6.65 -17.33 3.38
CA GLU A 28 -6.49 -17.85 4.74
C GLU A 28 -5.72 -19.18 4.67
N VAL A 29 -4.84 -19.43 5.65
CA VAL A 29 -4.03 -20.64 5.72
C VAL A 29 -4.00 -21.13 7.16
N ASP A 30 -4.27 -22.41 7.38
CA ASP A 30 -4.19 -23.04 8.70
C ASP A 30 -2.74 -23.17 9.17
N LEU A 31 -2.47 -22.79 10.41
CA LEU A 31 -1.14 -22.91 10.99
C LEU A 31 -0.79 -24.38 11.28
N THR A 32 0.44 -24.76 10.95
CA THR A 32 0.95 -26.12 11.16
C THR A 32 2.23 -26.07 12.00
N ASP A 33 2.61 -27.20 12.60
CA ASP A 33 3.90 -27.33 13.30
C ASP A 33 5.09 -27.49 12.34
N LYS A 34 4.81 -27.59 11.04
CA LYS A 34 5.81 -27.70 9.98
C LYS A 34 6.16 -26.33 9.39
N TYR A 35 6.76 -25.48 10.21
CA TYR A 35 6.96 -24.07 9.89
C TYR A 35 7.75 -23.84 8.59
N ASP A 36 8.80 -24.63 8.34
CA ASP A 36 9.64 -24.45 7.13
C ASP A 36 8.86 -24.78 5.85
N GLU A 37 8.18 -25.93 5.80
CA GLU A 37 7.31 -26.31 4.66
C GLU A 37 6.19 -25.28 4.44
N GLN A 38 5.61 -24.78 5.54
CA GLN A 38 4.55 -23.77 5.46
C GLN A 38 5.08 -22.42 4.96
N ALA A 39 6.28 -22.01 5.36
CA ALA A 39 6.91 -20.79 4.88
C ALA A 39 7.21 -20.86 3.38
N GLU A 40 7.77 -21.98 2.91
CA GLU A 40 8.02 -22.22 1.48
C GLU A 40 6.73 -22.18 0.66
N TYR A 41 5.66 -22.81 1.16
CA TYR A 41 4.35 -22.76 0.51
C TYR A 41 3.81 -21.32 0.40
N LEU A 42 3.86 -20.55 1.49
CA LEU A 42 3.40 -19.16 1.51
C LEU A 42 4.21 -18.27 0.56
N LEU A 43 5.53 -18.45 0.49
CA LEU A 43 6.39 -17.74 -0.46
C LEU A 43 6.02 -18.09 -1.90
N GLY A 44 5.78 -19.37 -2.20
CA GLY A 44 5.32 -19.80 -3.52
C GLY A 44 3.98 -19.17 -3.92
N LEU A 45 3.04 -19.04 -2.98
CA LEU A 45 1.78 -18.35 -3.22
C LEU A 45 1.96 -16.85 -3.51
N VAL A 46 2.84 -16.17 -2.77
CA VAL A 46 3.13 -14.74 -2.98
C VAL A 46 3.77 -14.54 -4.36
N ASP A 47 4.74 -15.37 -4.71
CA ASP A 47 5.41 -15.32 -6.02
C ASP A 47 4.40 -15.52 -7.15
N GLU A 48 3.61 -16.59 -7.09
CA GLU A 48 2.56 -16.88 -8.08
C GLU A 48 1.53 -15.74 -8.20
N CYS A 49 1.03 -15.22 -7.07
CA CYS A 49 0.02 -14.17 -7.10
C CYS A 49 0.58 -12.85 -7.64
N SER A 50 1.80 -12.50 -7.23
CA SER A 50 2.46 -11.28 -7.71
C SER A 50 2.78 -11.38 -9.21
N HIS A 51 3.30 -12.52 -9.67
CA HIS A 51 3.59 -12.76 -11.08
C HIS A 51 2.33 -12.65 -11.95
N ASN A 52 1.27 -13.37 -11.57
CA ASN A 52 -0.01 -13.34 -12.29
C ASN A 52 -0.64 -11.94 -12.33
N PHE A 53 -0.44 -11.14 -11.28
CA PHE A 53 -0.92 -9.76 -11.25
C PHE A 53 -0.14 -8.89 -12.22
N MET A 54 1.20 -8.93 -12.14
CA MET A 54 2.10 -8.12 -12.97
C MET A 54 2.04 -8.50 -14.46
N GLU A 55 1.68 -9.74 -14.81
CA GLU A 55 1.43 -10.12 -16.20
C GLU A 55 0.15 -9.50 -16.78
N LYS A 56 -0.84 -9.22 -15.93
CA LYS A 56 -2.17 -8.78 -16.36
C LYS A 56 -2.38 -7.28 -16.27
N TYR A 57 -1.70 -6.63 -15.33
CA TYR A 57 -1.93 -5.24 -15.00
C TYR A 57 -0.63 -4.47 -14.95
N ASP A 58 -0.65 -3.27 -15.51
CA ASP A 58 0.28 -2.22 -15.11
C ASP A 58 -0.15 -1.69 -13.73
N ILE A 59 0.81 -1.54 -12.81
CA ILE A 59 0.49 -1.21 -11.41
C ILE A 59 -0.04 0.22 -11.26
N ASP A 60 0.46 1.16 -12.07
CA ASP A 60 0.04 2.56 -12.01
C ASP A 60 -1.38 2.69 -12.57
N GLU A 61 -1.65 2.06 -13.71
CA GLU A 61 -3.01 1.98 -14.27
C GLU A 61 -3.98 1.28 -13.32
N TYR A 62 -3.55 0.17 -12.70
CA TYR A 62 -4.39 -0.55 -11.74
C TYR A 62 -4.80 0.32 -10.55
N ILE A 63 -3.84 1.06 -9.99
CA ILE A 63 -4.09 1.98 -8.87
C ILE A 63 -5.09 3.08 -9.26
N ILE A 64 -4.98 3.60 -10.48
CA ILE A 64 -5.84 4.69 -10.94
C ILE A 64 -7.28 4.21 -11.15
N ASP A 65 -7.44 3.06 -11.80
CA ASP A 65 -8.73 2.62 -12.32
C ASP A 65 -9.50 1.66 -11.40
N TYR A 66 -8.81 0.91 -10.53
CA TYR A 66 -9.39 -0.23 -9.82
C TYR A 66 -9.19 -0.25 -8.30
N GLU A 67 -8.21 0.47 -7.75
CA GLU A 67 -7.96 0.44 -6.30
C GLU A 67 -9.02 1.23 -5.52
N ASP A 68 -9.79 0.55 -4.66
CA ASP A 68 -10.75 1.12 -3.70
C ASP A 68 -10.26 0.83 -2.27
N GLY A 69 -9.14 1.46 -1.93
CA GLY A 69 -8.29 1.09 -0.81
C GLY A 69 -8.01 2.21 0.19
N MET A 70 -7.28 1.86 1.25
CA MET A 70 -6.76 2.85 2.18
C MET A 70 -5.73 3.72 1.47
N ASP A 71 -5.79 5.04 1.68
CA ASP A 71 -4.90 6.03 1.07
C ASP A 71 -4.96 6.06 -0.48
N GLU A 72 -6.13 5.77 -1.07
CA GLU A 72 -6.38 5.78 -2.52
C GLU A 72 -5.86 7.04 -3.22
N GLU A 73 -6.20 8.23 -2.72
CA GLU A 73 -5.75 9.51 -3.30
C GLU A 73 -4.22 9.66 -3.25
N VAL A 74 -3.57 9.15 -2.20
CA VAL A 74 -2.10 9.13 -2.09
C VAL A 74 -1.51 8.19 -3.13
N LEU A 75 -2.06 6.98 -3.27
CA LEU A 75 -1.63 6.00 -4.27
C LEU A 75 -1.78 6.54 -5.69
N LYS A 76 -2.92 7.18 -6.01
CA LYS A 76 -3.15 7.80 -7.33
C LYS A 76 -2.14 8.90 -7.64
N CYS A 77 -1.85 9.77 -6.66
CA CYS A 77 -0.79 10.76 -6.83
C CYS A 77 0.58 10.12 -7.13
N LEU A 78 0.94 9.06 -6.40
CA LEU A 78 2.21 8.35 -6.62
C LEU A 78 2.27 7.70 -8.01
N ALA A 79 1.17 7.06 -8.45
CA ALA A 79 1.05 6.47 -9.78
C ALA A 79 1.22 7.52 -10.88
N TYR A 80 0.49 8.64 -10.81
CA TYR A 80 0.63 9.71 -11.79
C TYR A 80 2.03 10.33 -11.81
N ILE A 81 2.69 10.47 -10.65
CA ILE A 81 4.09 10.94 -10.60
C ILE A 81 5.02 9.95 -11.30
N ASN A 82 4.86 8.65 -11.05
CA ASN A 82 5.68 7.61 -11.67
C ASN A 82 5.49 7.58 -13.20
N MET A 83 4.26 7.82 -13.67
CA MET A 83 3.92 8.00 -15.08
C MET A 83 4.34 9.36 -15.66
N ASN A 84 5.02 10.21 -14.88
CA ASN A 84 5.46 11.56 -15.25
C ASN A 84 4.30 12.53 -15.61
N ASN A 85 3.10 12.29 -15.07
CA ASN A 85 1.92 13.14 -15.20
C ASN A 85 1.69 13.96 -13.91
N ILE A 86 2.57 14.93 -13.69
CA ILE A 86 2.58 15.74 -12.46
C ILE A 86 1.31 16.61 -12.31
N GLU A 87 0.71 17.03 -13.42
CA GLU A 87 -0.48 17.91 -13.39
C GLU A 87 -1.71 17.20 -12.78
N GLU A 88 -1.96 15.93 -13.15
CA GLU A 88 -3.06 15.17 -12.54
C GLU A 88 -2.79 14.87 -11.06
N ALA A 89 -1.54 14.56 -10.69
CA ALA A 89 -1.17 14.40 -9.28
C ALA A 89 -1.46 15.67 -8.46
N LYS A 90 -1.12 16.86 -8.99
CA LYS A 90 -1.42 18.14 -8.34
C LYS A 90 -2.91 18.42 -8.24
N LYS A 91 -3.68 18.08 -9.27
CA LYS A 91 -5.14 18.23 -9.26
C LYS A 91 -5.78 17.41 -8.15
N ILE A 92 -5.42 16.13 -8.04
CA ILE A 92 -5.90 15.25 -6.96
C ILE A 92 -5.48 15.80 -5.59
N ALA A 93 -4.22 16.22 -5.43
CA ALA A 93 -3.75 16.80 -4.18
C ALA A 93 -4.56 18.05 -3.77
N GLN A 94 -4.86 18.93 -4.73
CA GLN A 94 -5.65 20.13 -4.49
C GLN A 94 -7.10 19.79 -4.10
N GLU A 95 -7.73 18.85 -4.80
CA GLU A 95 -9.09 18.37 -4.49
C GLU A 95 -9.15 17.72 -3.10
N SER A 96 -8.15 16.90 -2.76
CA SER A 96 -8.03 16.24 -1.46
C SER A 96 -7.93 17.26 -0.31
N ILE A 97 -7.08 18.28 -0.48
CA ILE A 97 -6.93 19.38 0.50
C ILE A 97 -8.24 20.14 0.67
N ASN A 98 -8.95 20.42 -0.43
CA ASN A 98 -10.24 21.12 -0.38
C ASN A 98 -11.31 20.31 0.39
N ASN A 99 -11.23 18.98 0.33
CA ASN A 99 -12.09 18.07 1.07
C ASN A 99 -11.63 17.82 2.53
N GLY A 100 -10.56 18.48 2.97
CA GLY A 100 -10.01 18.34 4.32
C GLY A 100 -9.11 17.12 4.52
N ASN A 101 -8.82 16.36 3.46
CA ASN A 101 -7.83 15.29 3.50
C ASN A 101 -6.43 15.87 3.23
N ARG A 102 -5.48 15.60 4.13
CA ARG A 102 -4.08 16.04 4.00
C ARG A 102 -3.12 14.90 3.63
N GLY A 103 -3.64 13.70 3.46
CA GLY A 103 -2.86 12.52 3.08
C GLY A 103 -2.09 11.90 4.23
N ASN A 104 -2.44 12.20 5.50
CA ASN A 104 -1.98 11.54 6.74
C ASN A 104 -0.46 11.37 6.98
N TYR A 105 0.40 11.83 6.07
CA TYR A 105 1.86 11.80 6.19
C TYR A 105 2.38 13.24 6.26
N GLU A 106 3.04 13.59 7.35
CA GLU A 106 3.58 14.94 7.58
C GLU A 106 5.09 14.91 7.78
N ASN A 107 5.78 15.83 7.12
CA ASN A 107 7.21 16.06 7.32
C ASN A 107 7.54 17.55 7.14
N GLY A 108 8.35 18.11 8.04
CA GLY A 108 8.76 19.51 7.97
C GLY A 108 7.60 20.53 8.04
N GLY A 109 6.50 20.18 8.72
CA GLY A 109 5.31 21.04 8.84
C GLY A 109 4.43 21.09 7.59
N LYS A 110 4.65 20.19 6.63
CA LYS A 110 3.84 20.02 5.41
C LYS A 110 3.32 18.60 5.32
N ALA A 111 2.06 18.45 4.95
CA ALA A 111 1.46 17.15 4.71
C ALA A 111 1.76 16.64 3.29
N PHE A 112 1.43 15.38 3.01
CA PHE A 112 1.74 14.73 1.73
C PHE A 112 1.25 15.56 0.54
N PHE A 113 -0.02 15.96 0.54
CA PHE A 113 -0.58 16.73 -0.57
C PHE A 113 0.02 18.14 -0.69
N ASP A 114 0.46 18.75 0.41
CA ASP A 114 1.20 20.02 0.35
C ASP A 114 2.54 19.86 -0.37
N TRP A 115 3.21 18.71 -0.19
CA TRP A 115 4.44 18.39 -0.92
C TRP A 115 4.18 18.15 -2.40
N ILE A 116 3.08 17.47 -2.76
CA ILE A 116 2.73 17.24 -4.17
C ILE A 116 2.51 18.56 -4.93
N LEU A 117 1.87 19.55 -4.29
CA LEU A 117 1.66 20.87 -4.90
C LEU A 117 2.96 21.65 -5.17
N MET A 118 4.09 21.21 -4.62
CA MET A 118 5.41 21.85 -4.80
C MET A 118 6.34 21.15 -5.80
N LEU A 119 5.94 19.99 -6.33
CA LEU A 119 6.70 19.29 -7.39
C LEU A 119 6.73 20.10 -8.69
#